data_AF-A0A645HPK3-F1
#
_entry.id   AF-A0A645HPK3-F1
#
_cell.length_a   1.000
_cell.length_b   1.000
_cell.length_c   1.000
_cell.angle_alpha   90.00
_cell.angle_beta   90.00
_cell.angle_gamma   90.00
#
_symmetry.space_group_name_H-M   'P 1'
#
loop_
_entity.id
_entity.type
_entity.pdbx_description
1 polymer ?
#
loop_
_entity_poly.entity_id
_entity_poly.type
_entity_poly.pdbx_seq_one_letter_code
_entity_poly.pdbx_strand_id
1 'polypeptide(L)'
;MLNDNYADGTDVSWIWDVNFEKLNTLHTEDIIISGTRLYDMAVRLKVAGLPKDKFLLCENDESLISALKNCSNNTTYILATYTAMLHLRKLLHNEGYIQKLW
;
A
#
# COMPACT_ATOMS: atom_id res chain seq x y z
N MET A 1 -1.24 1.45 -1.22
CA MET A 1 -0.27 2.28 -1.95
C MET A 1 -0.98 3.51 -2.48
N LEU A 2 -0.49 4.70 -2.13
CA LEU A 2 -1.11 5.97 -2.51
C LEU A 2 -0.11 6.83 -3.26
N ASN A 3 -0.41 7.10 -4.53
CA ASN A 3 0.25 8.14 -5.33
C ASN A 3 -0.74 9.28 -5.63
N ASP A 4 -0.19 10.43 -6.01
CA ASP A 4 -0.93 11.66 -6.36
C ASP A 4 -0.52 12.23 -7.72
N ASN A 5 -0.08 11.37 -8.65
CA ASN A 5 0.20 11.82 -10.02
C ASN A 5 -1.11 12.23 -10.72
N TYR A 6 -1.01 12.91 -11.87
CA TYR A 6 -2.17 13.36 -12.64
C TYR A 6 -3.22 12.25 -12.90
N ALA A 7 -2.76 11.03 -13.18
CA ALA A 7 -3.64 9.88 -13.42
C ALA A 7 -4.24 9.24 -12.14
N ASP A 8 -3.73 9.58 -10.96
CA ASP A 8 -4.26 9.13 -9.66
C ASP A 8 -5.23 10.13 -9.03
N GLY A 9 -5.10 11.41 -9.41
CA GLY A 9 -5.71 12.55 -8.72
C GLY A 9 -4.69 13.22 -7.80
N THR A 10 -4.46 14.51 -8.01
CA THR A 10 -3.45 15.29 -7.27
C THR A 10 -3.90 15.70 -5.87
N ASP A 11 -5.22 15.76 -5.64
CA ASP A 11 -5.78 15.93 -4.31
C ASP A 11 -6.06 14.56 -3.68
N VAL A 12 -5.41 14.28 -2.56
CA VAL A 12 -5.56 13.03 -1.82
C VAL A 12 -6.59 13.12 -0.69
N SER A 13 -7.29 14.25 -0.53
CA SER A 13 -8.31 14.45 0.50
C SER A 13 -9.39 13.36 0.50
N TRP A 14 -9.67 12.74 -0.66
CA TRP A 14 -10.63 11.65 -0.82
C TRP A 14 -10.39 10.45 0.11
N ILE A 15 -9.14 10.23 0.58
CA ILE A 15 -8.84 9.12 1.51
C ILE A 15 -9.60 9.27 2.84
N TRP A 16 -10.04 10.47 3.18
CA TRP A 16 -10.85 10.74 4.37
C TRP A 16 -12.31 10.32 4.20
N ASP A 17 -12.82 10.31 2.98
CA ASP A 17 -14.18 9.86 2.67
C ASP A 17 -14.28 8.32 2.58
N VAL A 18 -13.15 7.63 2.45
CA VAL A 18 -13.10 6.16 2.44
C VAL A 18 -13.28 5.61 3.84
N ASN A 19 -14.14 4.59 3.99
CA ASN A 19 -14.39 3.90 5.26
C ASN A 19 -13.31 2.85 5.56
N PHE A 20 -12.11 3.31 5.93
CA PHE A 20 -10.99 2.45 6.33
C PHE A 20 -11.20 1.80 7.71
N GLU A 21 -12.12 2.32 8.53
CA GLU A 21 -12.45 1.81 9.86
C GLU A 21 -12.95 0.35 9.79
N LYS A 22 -13.56 -0.04 8.66
CA LYS A 22 -13.94 -1.44 8.38
C LYS A 22 -12.75 -2.40 8.37
N LEU A 23 -11.53 -1.94 8.08
CA LEU A 23 -10.35 -2.80 8.09
C LEU A 23 -10.05 -3.36 9.49
N ASN A 24 -10.48 -2.71 10.56
CA ASN A 24 -10.32 -3.24 11.92
C ASN A 24 -11.09 -4.54 12.16
N THR A 25 -12.07 -4.86 11.30
CA THR A 25 -12.81 -6.14 11.35
C THR A 25 -12.03 -7.29 10.72
N LEU A 26 -10.95 -7.00 10.01
CA LEU A 26 -10.09 -8.00 9.38
C LEU A 26 -8.92 -8.34 10.30
N HIS A 27 -8.57 -9.62 10.37
CA HIS A 27 -7.34 -10.04 11.02
C HIS A 27 -6.15 -9.78 10.10
N THR A 28 -5.58 -8.58 10.17
CA THR A 28 -4.35 -8.20 9.45
C THR A 28 -3.15 -8.15 10.39
N GLU A 29 -2.10 -8.91 10.07
CA GLU A 29 -0.84 -8.93 10.82
C GLU A 29 0.10 -7.82 10.38
N ASP A 30 0.26 -7.63 9.07
CA ASP A 30 1.16 -6.62 8.51
C ASP A 30 0.36 -5.57 7.71
N ILE A 31 0.67 -4.30 7.93
CA ILE A 31 0.07 -3.18 7.18
C ILE A 31 1.21 -2.46 6.44
N ILE A 32 1.38 -2.82 5.17
CA ILE A 32 2.40 -2.22 4.31
C ILE A 32 1.86 -0.95 3.65
N ILE A 33 2.58 0.15 3.80
CA ILE A 33 2.21 1.47 3.30
C ILE A 33 3.34 2.00 2.43
N SER A 34 3.01 2.35 1.19
CA SER A 34 3.98 2.84 0.20
C SER A 34 3.30 3.78 -0.80
N GLY A 35 4.08 4.33 -1.74
CA GLY A 35 3.69 5.34 -2.70
C GLY A 35 4.15 6.75 -2.30
N THR A 36 3.99 7.72 -3.20
CA THR A 36 4.48 9.11 -3.01
C THR A 36 3.84 9.80 -1.81
N ARG A 37 2.63 9.38 -1.41
CA ARG A 37 1.85 9.93 -0.31
C ARG A 37 1.70 8.94 0.85
N LEU A 38 2.73 8.13 1.10
CA LEU A 38 2.74 7.11 2.15
C LEU A 38 2.42 7.69 3.54
N TYR A 39 2.90 8.90 3.85
CA TYR A 39 2.70 9.55 5.13
C TYR A 39 1.25 9.98 5.34
N ASP A 40 0.60 10.55 4.31
CA ASP A 40 -0.84 10.88 4.36
C ASP A 40 -1.67 9.62 4.62
N MET A 41 -1.37 8.53 3.92
CA MET A 41 -2.05 7.24 4.11
C MET A 41 -1.80 6.67 5.52
N ALA A 42 -0.57 6.74 6.03
CA ALA A 42 -0.25 6.30 7.38
C ALA A 42 -1.03 7.08 8.45
N VAL A 43 -1.13 8.40 8.30
CA VAL A 43 -1.97 9.22 9.19
C VAL A 43 -3.43 8.79 9.09
N ARG A 44 -3.97 8.62 7.87
CA ARG A 44 -5.36 8.21 7.67
C ARG A 44 -5.69 6.86 8.31
N LEU A 45 -4.82 5.85 8.13
CA LEU A 45 -5.00 4.53 8.72
C LEU A 45 -4.86 4.54 10.24
N LYS A 46 -3.94 5.35 10.79
CA LYS A 46 -3.85 5.55 12.24
C LYS A 46 -5.13 6.15 12.81
N VAL A 47 -5.71 7.15 12.14
CA VAL A 47 -6.97 7.75 12.57
C VAL A 47 -8.15 6.78 12.41
N ALA A 48 -8.11 5.88 11.41
CA ALA A 48 -9.07 4.80 11.26
C ALA A 48 -9.02 3.76 12.39
N GLY A 49 -8.06 3.85 13.32
CA GLY A 49 -7.93 2.94 14.47
C GLY A 49 -7.02 1.74 14.23
N LEU A 50 -6.30 1.68 13.09
CA LEU A 50 -5.36 0.59 12.86
C LEU A 50 -4.10 0.77 13.74
N PRO A 51 -3.57 -0.31 14.34
CA PRO A 51 -2.44 -0.28 15.26
C PRO A 51 -1.15 0.15 14.55
N LYS A 52 -0.57 1.27 14.98
CA LYS A 52 0.63 1.88 14.37
C LYS A 52 1.84 0.95 14.40
N ASP A 53 1.96 0.11 15.41
CA ASP A 53 3.05 -0.88 15.56
C ASP A 53 3.08 -1.92 14.43
N LYS A 54 1.96 -2.11 13.72
CA LYS A 54 1.88 -2.97 12.54
C LYS A 54 2.22 -2.27 11.23
N PHE A 55 2.53 -0.97 11.25
CA PHE A 55 2.75 -0.20 10.02
C PHE A 55 4.19 -0.37 9.54
N LEU A 56 4.32 -0.84 8.30
CA LEU A 56 5.57 -0.92 7.58
C LEU A 56 5.59 0.17 6.51
N LEU A 57 6.29 1.26 6.78
CA LEU A 57 6.44 2.38 5.84
C LEU A 57 7.56 2.06 4.85
N CYS A 58 7.21 1.82 3.60
CA CYS A 58 8.14 1.46 2.54
C CYS A 58 8.37 2.66 1.61
N GLU A 59 9.46 3.40 1.85
CA GLU A 59 9.81 4.62 1.09
C GLU A 59 10.42 4.31 -0.29
N ASN A 60 10.88 3.09 -0.51
CA ASN A 60 11.52 2.67 -1.76
C ASN A 60 11.21 1.22 -2.13
N ASP A 61 11.54 0.85 -3.36
CA ASP A 61 11.25 -0.45 -3.97
C ASP A 61 11.88 -1.61 -3.19
N GLU A 62 13.10 -1.44 -2.68
CA GLU A 62 13.80 -2.46 -1.88
C GLU A 62 13.05 -2.76 -0.57
N SER A 63 12.64 -1.71 0.15
CA SER A 63 11.87 -1.84 1.39
C SER A 63 10.50 -2.46 1.14
N LEU A 64 9.85 -2.13 0.01
CA LEU A 64 8.55 -2.69 -0.38
C LEU A 64 8.65 -4.19 -0.70
N ILE A 65 9.64 -4.58 -1.50
CA ILE A 65 9.88 -5.98 -1.83
C ILE A 65 10.26 -6.79 -0.59
N SER A 66 11.11 -6.24 0.28
CA SER A 66 11.46 -6.88 1.54
C SER A 66 10.24 -7.09 2.43
N ALA A 67 9.38 -6.07 2.58
CA ALA A 67 8.14 -6.19 3.36
C ALA A 67 7.20 -7.25 2.77
N LEU A 68 7.01 -7.27 1.44
CA LEU A 68 6.17 -8.26 0.77
C LEU A 68 6.69 -9.70 0.93
N LYS A 69 8.01 -9.90 0.94
CA LYS A 69 8.64 -11.22 1.16
C LYS A 69 8.49 -11.71 2.59
N ASN A 70 8.52 -10.79 3.54
CA ASN A 70 8.50 -11.10 4.96
C ASN A 70 7.07 -11.13 5.55
N CYS A 71 6.03 -10.90 4.72
CA CYS A 71 4.65 -11.01 5.16
C CYS A 71 4.39 -12.38 5.77
N SER A 72 3.79 -12.40 6.96
CA SER A 72 3.52 -13.65 7.70
C SER A 72 2.46 -14.54 7.05
N ASN A 73 1.64 -13.98 6.15
CA ASN A 73 0.50 -14.65 5.54
C ASN A 73 0.76 -15.08 4.10
N ASN A 74 0.14 -16.19 3.70
CA ASN A 74 0.20 -16.72 2.33
C ASN A 74 -0.57 -15.86 1.30
N THR A 75 -1.33 -14.86 1.74
CA THR A 75 -2.14 -14.02 0.85
C THR A 75 -2.03 -12.56 1.26
N THR A 76 -1.59 -11.72 0.32
CA THR A 76 -1.44 -10.28 0.50
C THR A 76 -2.42 -9.55 -0.40
N TYR A 77 -3.25 -8.69 0.19
CA TYR A 77 -4.15 -7.80 -0.54
C TYR A 77 -3.49 -6.44 -0.73
N ILE A 78 -3.49 -5.94 -1.96
CA ILE A 78 -2.89 -4.66 -2.30
C ILE A 78 -3.97 -3.73 -2.84
N LEU A 79 -4.22 -2.66 -2.09
CA LEU A 79 -5.05 -1.53 -2.52
C LEU A 79 -4.11 -0.44 -3.03
N ALA A 80 -4.21 -0.08 -4.31
CA ALA A 80 -3.30 0.86 -4.95
C ALA A 80 -4.05 1.84 -5.86
N THR A 81 -3.59 3.08 -5.92
CA THR A 81 -3.97 4.01 -6.99
C THR A 81 -3.38 3.55 -8.32
N TYR A 82 -3.85 4.14 -9.42
CA TYR A 82 -3.55 3.69 -10.77
C TYR A 82 -2.04 3.58 -11.04
N THR A 83 -1.28 4.67 -10.89
CA THR A 83 0.16 4.66 -11.20
C THR A 83 0.95 3.81 -10.22
N ALA A 84 0.53 3.75 -8.95
CA ALA A 84 1.13 2.88 -7.94
C ALA A 84 1.00 1.40 -8.32
N MET A 85 -0.16 1.00 -8.84
CA MET A 85 -0.39 -0.35 -9.35
C MET A 85 0.50 -0.66 -10.56
N LEU A 86 0.60 0.26 -11.53
CA LEU A 86 1.46 0.04 -12.70
C LEU A 86 2.94 -0.12 -12.30
N HIS A 87 3.41 0.72 -11.37
CA HIS A 87 4.78 0.65 -10.85
C HIS A 87 5.04 -0.66 -10.11
N LEU A 88 4.14 -1.05 -9.20
CA LEU A 88 4.25 -2.31 -8.49
C LEU A 88 4.29 -3.51 -9.45
N ARG A 89 3.42 -3.56 -10.46
CA ARG A 89 3.43 -4.68 -11.44
C ARG A 89 4.74 -4.75 -12.21
N LYS A 90 5.31 -3.60 -12.61
CA LYS A 90 6.64 -3.56 -13.24
C LYS A 90 7.72 -4.08 -12.29
N LEU A 91 7.71 -3.63 -11.04
CA LEU A 91 8.67 -4.05 -10.03
C LEU A 91 8.61 -5.57 -9.79
N LEU A 92 7.41 -6.12 -9.57
CA LEU A 92 7.20 -7.56 -9.38
C LEU A 92 7.60 -8.38 -10.61
N HIS A 93 7.39 -7.84 -11.82
CA HIS A 93 7.80 -8.51 -13.05
C HIS A 93 9.33 -8.53 -13.19
N ASN A 94 10.00 -7.42 -12.91
CA ASN A 94 11.46 -7.32 -12.97
C ASN A 94 12.15 -8.25 -11.96
N GLU A 95 11.56 -8.41 -10.77
CA GLU A 95 12.02 -9.34 -9.74
C GLU A 95 11.64 -10.81 -10.03
N GLY A 96 10.90 -11.08 -11.11
CA GLY A 96 10.49 -12.44 -11.52
C GLY A 96 9.33 -13.05 -10.73
N TYR A 97 8.61 -12.27 -9.91
CA TYR A 97 7.45 -12.74 -9.15
C TYR A 97 6.20 -12.94 -9.98
N ILE A 98 6.07 -12.22 -11.11
CA ILE A 98 4.94 -12.38 -12.03
C ILE A 98 5.45 -12.55 -13.47
N GLN A 99 4.83 -13.47 -14.22
CA GLN A 99 5.19 -13.73 -15.62
C GLN A 99 4.61 -12.68 -16.57
N LYS A 100 3.38 -12.21 -16.30
CA LYS A 100 2.69 -11.22 -17.13
C LYS A 100 2.64 -9.87 -16.46
N LEU A 101 3.08 -8.85 -17.18
CA LEU A 101 2.95 -7.47 -16.75
C LEU A 101 1.50 -6.98 -16.74
N TRP A 102 0.64 -7.54 -17.60
CA TRP A 102 -0.79 -7.21 -17.73
C TRP A 102 -1.67 -8.44 -17.63
#